data_AF-A0A345HTG0-F1
#
_entry.id   AF-A0A345HTG0-F1
#
_cell.length_a   1.000
_cell.length_b   1.000
_cell.length_c   1.000
_cell.angle_alpha   90.00
_cell.angle_beta   90.00
_cell.angle_gamma   90.00
#
_symmetry.space_group_name_H-M   'P 1'
#
loop_
_entity.id
_entity.type
_entity.pdbx_description
1 polymer ?
#
loop_
_entity_poly.entity_id
_entity_poly.type
_entity_poly.pdbx_seq_one_letter_code
_entity_poly.pdbx_strand_id
1 'polypeptide(L)'
;MILDDASEGERILAQTASLFAASGDLGTLDLLRAVQRVDFEQTDDGFVTESNWHDYYWAAVFYVEEIDRPAFTTDVLTHVQPTLTEVCKQNSRSAVDRIVVRPVLPEPAADWRQALVPAATRATGVAENRITEVTRRRIIDMLKLSGLSWYGALTDAEFLERIYDLGKLPSTDSRFETAEGDIYQHRFNNDDWQEDWIFTDIRFDLLRGSDDTFLRFLAEMVHPVVRPDTKEVEHLLEFFNEALGRDSYSIAAVDRISGFPIYAGRRIPVASPASLTARDR
;
A
#
# COMPACT_ATOMS: atom_id res chain seq x y z
N MET A 1 -4.26 -17.23 35.92
CA MET A 1 -5.03 -16.34 35.03
C MET A 1 -4.16 -15.12 34.85
N ILE A 2 -3.28 -15.17 33.85
CA ILE A 2 -2.19 -14.21 33.63
C ILE A 2 -2.77 -13.14 32.71
N LEU A 3 -2.94 -11.92 33.23
CA LEU A 3 -3.12 -10.74 32.40
C LEU A 3 -1.78 -10.50 31.73
N ASP A 4 -1.78 -10.56 30.40
CA ASP A 4 -0.62 -10.38 29.55
C ASP A 4 -0.01 -8.99 29.81
N ASP A 5 1.31 -8.95 30.00
CA ASP A 5 2.08 -7.77 30.38
C ASP A 5 2.21 -6.88 29.13
N ALA A 6 1.27 -5.95 28.94
CA ALA A 6 1.39 -4.95 27.90
C ALA A 6 2.75 -4.26 28.05
N SER A 7 3.57 -4.31 26.98
CA SER A 7 4.90 -3.70 26.97
C SER A 7 4.82 -2.27 27.49
N GLU A 8 5.83 -1.80 28.23
CA GLU A 8 5.83 -0.48 28.87
C GLU A 8 5.46 0.67 27.91
N GLY A 9 5.92 0.58 26.65
CA GLY A 9 5.55 1.50 25.58
C GLY A 9 4.05 1.50 25.25
N GLU A 10 3.42 0.32 25.18
CA GLU A 10 1.98 0.19 24.93
C GLU A 10 1.15 0.83 26.05
N ARG A 11 1.59 0.68 27.31
CA ARG A 11 0.93 1.32 28.45
C ARG A 11 0.98 2.84 28.34
N ILE A 12 2.14 3.40 28.03
CA ILE A 12 2.35 4.84 27.87
C ILE A 12 1.54 5.38 26.68
N LEU A 13 1.52 4.67 25.56
CA LEU A 13 0.72 5.03 24.39
C LEU A 13 -0.77 5.06 24.73
N ALA A 14 -1.30 4.00 25.34
CA ALA A 14 -2.70 3.89 25.72
C ALA A 14 -3.15 4.97 26.71
N GLN A 15 -2.32 5.30 27.70
CA GLN A 15 -2.58 6.39 28.65
C GLN A 15 -2.59 7.76 27.95
N THR A 16 -1.62 8.00 27.06
CA THR A 16 -1.55 9.24 26.27
C THR A 16 -2.78 9.39 25.38
N ALA A 17 -3.17 8.34 24.66
CA ALA A 17 -4.36 8.31 23.82
C ALA A 17 -5.64 8.55 24.63
N SER A 18 -5.73 7.98 25.84
CA SER A 18 -6.88 8.16 26.74
C SER A 18 -7.05 9.61 27.19
N LEU A 19 -5.96 10.35 27.42
CA LEU A 19 -6.02 11.77 27.76
C LEU A 19 -6.54 12.62 26.60
N PHE A 20 -6.12 12.33 25.36
CA PHE A 20 -6.67 13.01 24.18
C PHE A 20 -8.14 12.66 23.96
N ALA A 21 -8.52 11.41 24.14
CA ALA A 21 -9.93 10.99 24.09
C ALA A 21 -10.79 11.74 25.13
N ALA A 22 -10.30 11.89 26.36
CA ALA A 22 -10.98 12.62 27.43
C ALA A 22 -11.09 14.14 27.14
N SER A 23 -10.13 14.70 26.41
CA SER A 23 -10.15 16.11 25.99
C SER A 23 -11.05 16.38 24.77
N GLY A 24 -11.54 15.33 24.10
CA GLY A 24 -12.35 15.44 22.88
C GLY A 24 -11.54 15.61 21.59
N ASP A 25 -10.21 15.50 21.65
CA ASP A 25 -9.33 15.57 20.49
C ASP A 25 -9.25 14.22 19.77
N LEU A 26 -10.27 13.96 18.96
CA LEU A 26 -10.38 12.71 18.20
C LEU A 26 -9.33 12.58 17.09
N GLY A 27 -8.83 13.70 16.55
CA GLY A 27 -7.81 13.69 15.50
C GLY A 27 -6.48 13.15 16.02
N THR A 28 -6.03 13.65 17.18
CA THR A 28 -4.82 13.14 17.83
C THR A 28 -4.99 11.70 18.31
N LEU A 29 -6.19 11.34 18.82
CA LEU A 29 -6.49 9.96 19.21
C LEU A 29 -6.33 8.98 18.05
N ASP A 30 -6.88 9.29 16.88
CA ASP A 30 -6.80 8.40 15.72
C ASP A 30 -5.36 8.27 15.20
N LEU A 31 -4.55 9.32 15.28
CA LEU A 31 -3.11 9.24 14.99
C LEU A 31 -2.37 8.35 15.99
N LEU A 32 -2.64 8.47 17.29
CA LEU A 32 -2.01 7.62 18.30
C LEU A 32 -2.41 6.15 18.15
N ARG A 33 -3.59 5.84 17.61
CA ARG A 33 -4.00 4.47 17.27
C ARG A 33 -3.23 3.86 16.10
N ALA A 34 -2.67 4.68 15.22
CA ALA A 34 -1.84 4.22 14.10
C ALA A 34 -0.40 3.86 14.55
N VAL A 35 -0.01 4.19 15.78
CA VAL A 35 1.27 3.80 16.35
C VAL A 35 1.22 2.33 16.73
N GLN A 36 2.01 1.50 16.05
CA GLN A 36 2.04 0.05 16.28
C GLN A 36 2.91 -0.35 17.46
N ARG A 37 3.94 0.45 17.75
CA ARG A 37 4.87 0.21 18.85
C ARG A 37 5.52 1.52 19.29
N VAL A 38 5.78 1.62 20.59
CA VAL A 38 6.60 2.70 21.17
C VAL A 38 7.81 2.08 21.85
N ASP A 39 9.00 2.48 21.41
CA ASP A 39 10.25 2.20 22.13
C ASP A 39 10.84 3.49 22.69
N PHE A 40 11.86 3.37 23.53
CA PHE A 40 12.56 4.51 24.11
C PHE A 40 14.05 4.38 23.84
N GLU A 41 14.59 5.34 23.11
CA GLU A 41 15.97 5.30 22.62
C GLU A 41 16.69 6.60 22.91
N GLN A 42 18.01 6.51 23.07
CA GLN A 42 18.87 7.69 23.05
C GLN A 42 18.95 8.22 21.62
N THR A 43 18.86 9.54 21.46
CA THR A 43 19.06 10.16 20.16
C THR A 43 20.55 10.26 19.85
N ASP A 44 20.91 10.20 18.56
CA ASP A 44 22.30 10.29 18.11
C ASP A 44 22.91 11.69 18.36
N ASP A 45 22.06 12.71 18.51
CA ASP A 45 22.48 14.05 18.88
C ASP A 45 22.58 14.20 20.40
N GLY A 46 23.79 14.45 20.89
CA GLY A 46 24.04 14.80 22.29
C GLY A 46 23.95 16.30 22.56
N PHE A 47 23.85 16.67 23.82
CA PHE A 47 23.97 18.05 24.29
C PHE A 47 25.03 18.18 25.38
N VAL A 48 25.55 19.39 25.57
CA VAL A 48 26.50 19.69 26.64
C VAL A 48 25.74 20.27 27.82
N THR A 49 25.86 19.65 28.98
CA THR A 49 25.26 20.15 30.23
C THR A 49 25.97 21.41 30.72
N GLU A 50 25.34 22.16 31.62
CA GLU A 50 25.96 23.33 32.27
C GLU A 50 27.25 22.98 33.03
N SER A 51 27.42 21.71 33.40
CA SER A 51 28.61 21.15 34.04
C SER A 51 29.65 20.60 33.05
N ASN A 52 29.50 20.90 31.75
CA ASN A 52 30.40 20.55 30.66
C ASN A 52 30.55 19.03 30.40
N TRP A 53 29.48 18.26 30.66
CA TRP A 53 29.37 16.85 30.29
C TRP A 53 28.55 16.69 29.01
N HIS A 54 28.94 15.76 28.14
CA HIS A 54 28.10 15.35 27.02
C HIS A 54 27.06 14.35 27.52
N ASP A 55 25.80 14.67 27.29
CA ASP A 55 24.64 13.84 27.60
C ASP A 55 23.78 13.66 26.33
N TYR A 56 22.80 12.76 26.37
CA TYR A 56 21.98 12.40 25.21
C TYR A 56 20.51 12.71 25.49
N TYR A 57 19.78 13.14 24.46
CA TYR A 57 18.33 13.20 24.59
C TYR A 57 17.74 11.79 24.56
N TRP A 58 16.60 11.62 25.21
CA TRP A 58 15.82 10.41 25.12
C TRP A 58 14.52 10.68 24.36
N ALA A 59 14.27 9.86 23.36
CA ALA A 59 13.07 9.97 22.54
C ALA A 59 12.13 8.78 22.78
N ALA A 60 10.84 9.05 22.76
CA ALA A 60 9.83 8.06 22.46
C ALA A 60 9.82 7.85 20.94
N VAL A 61 10.13 6.63 20.51
CA VAL A 61 10.16 6.26 19.09
C VAL A 61 8.83 5.62 18.73
N PHE A 62 8.02 6.33 17.95
CA PHE A 62 6.77 5.83 17.42
C PHE A 62 7.05 5.06 16.13
N TYR A 63 6.78 3.76 16.15
CA TYR A 63 6.82 2.91 14.97
C TYR A 63 5.43 2.90 14.32
N VAL A 64 5.35 3.42 13.09
CA VAL A 64 4.12 3.60 12.33
C VAL A 64 4.28 2.97 10.95
N GLU A 65 3.20 2.61 10.27
CA GLU A 65 3.31 2.21 8.86
C GLU A 65 3.84 3.36 8.01
N GLU A 66 4.63 3.07 6.97
CA GLU A 66 5.18 4.11 6.09
C GLU A 66 4.06 4.95 5.44
N ILE A 67 2.88 4.36 5.23
CA ILE A 67 1.70 5.05 4.71
C ILE A 67 1.12 6.09 5.69
N ASP A 68 1.25 5.87 7.00
CA ASP A 68 0.71 6.75 8.04
C ASP A 68 1.71 7.82 8.47
N ARG A 69 3.00 7.61 8.21
CA ARG A 69 4.09 8.52 8.59
C ARG A 69 3.86 10.00 8.19
N PRO A 70 3.33 10.35 6.99
CA PRO A 70 3.08 11.74 6.62
C PRO A 70 2.06 12.45 7.52
N ALA A 71 1.20 11.71 8.22
CA ALA A 71 0.20 12.27 9.13
C ALA A 71 0.82 12.77 10.46
N PHE A 72 2.02 12.31 10.81
CA PHE A 72 2.77 12.75 11.99
C PHE A 72 3.62 13.98 11.66
N THR A 73 2.96 15.09 11.34
CA THR A 73 3.64 16.36 11.05
C THR A 73 4.27 16.97 12.30
N THR A 74 5.19 17.93 12.12
CA THR A 74 5.81 18.67 13.24
C THR A 74 4.77 19.29 14.17
N ASP A 75 3.67 19.82 13.63
CA ASP A 75 2.60 20.45 14.41
C ASP A 75 1.88 19.42 15.29
N VAL A 76 1.56 18.24 14.73
CA VAL A 76 0.97 17.12 15.47
C VAL A 76 1.90 16.66 16.58
N LEU A 77 3.18 16.45 16.27
CA LEU A 77 4.16 15.97 17.25
C LEU A 77 4.35 17.00 18.38
N THR A 78 4.40 18.29 18.05
CA THR A 78 4.49 19.38 19.03
C THR A 78 3.25 19.42 19.94
N HIS A 79 2.07 19.09 19.40
CA HIS A 79 0.83 19.01 20.16
C HIS A 79 0.78 17.78 21.08
N VAL A 80 1.26 16.62 20.63
CA VAL A 80 1.30 15.36 21.40
C VAL A 80 2.35 15.38 22.51
N GLN A 81 3.51 16.00 22.26
CA GLN A 81 4.71 15.91 23.08
C GLN A 81 4.52 16.29 24.56
N PRO A 82 3.82 17.38 24.95
CA PRO A 82 3.63 17.72 26.35
C PRO A 82 2.88 16.64 27.13
N THR A 83 1.80 16.10 26.55
CA THR A 83 0.99 15.05 27.16
C THR A 83 1.79 13.76 27.29
N LEU A 84 2.49 13.34 26.22
CA LEU A 84 3.32 12.14 26.24
C LEU A 84 4.45 12.24 27.28
N THR A 85 5.12 13.40 27.36
CA THR A 85 6.20 13.65 28.32
C THR A 85 5.70 13.51 29.76
N GLU A 86 4.52 14.04 30.07
CA GLU A 86 3.92 13.90 31.39
C GLU A 86 3.57 12.45 31.72
N VAL A 87 2.98 11.71 30.77
CA VAL A 87 2.70 10.28 30.94
C VAL A 87 4.00 9.48 31.13
N CYS A 88 5.06 9.79 30.38
CA CYS A 88 6.37 9.17 30.54
C CYS A 88 6.93 9.40 31.95
N LYS A 89 6.88 10.63 32.47
CA LYS A 89 7.30 10.95 33.85
C LYS A 89 6.55 10.12 34.90
N GLN A 90 5.23 9.98 34.74
CA GLN A 90 4.41 9.17 35.64
C GLN A 90 4.74 7.67 35.57
N ASN A 91 5.27 7.19 34.45
CA ASN A 91 5.78 5.83 34.27
C ASN A 91 7.30 5.72 34.52
N SER A 92 7.89 6.61 35.32
CA SER A 92 9.32 6.61 35.69
C SER A 92 10.30 6.84 34.53
N ARG A 93 9.85 7.45 33.42
CA ARG A 93 10.68 7.85 32.27
C ARG A 93 10.76 9.37 32.15
N SER A 94 11.45 10.01 33.09
CA SER A 94 11.53 11.48 33.17
C SER A 94 12.46 12.13 32.15
N ALA A 95 13.38 11.38 31.55
CA ALA A 95 14.34 11.87 30.56
C ALA A 95 13.76 11.97 29.13
N VAL A 96 12.59 11.35 28.88
CA VAL A 96 11.98 11.33 27.56
C VAL A 96 11.27 12.66 27.30
N ASP A 97 11.83 13.46 26.41
CA ASP A 97 11.32 14.78 26.08
C ASP A 97 11.11 14.99 24.57
N ARG A 98 11.41 13.98 23.74
CA ARG A 98 11.27 14.03 22.28
C ARG A 98 10.40 12.91 21.76
N ILE A 99 9.79 13.14 20.60
CA ILE A 99 9.13 12.11 19.80
C ILE A 99 9.87 11.97 18.49
N VAL A 100 10.21 10.74 18.13
CA VAL A 100 10.78 10.38 16.83
C VAL A 100 9.84 9.41 16.16
N VAL A 101 9.56 9.62 14.88
CA VAL A 101 8.71 8.72 14.10
C VAL A 101 9.58 7.91 13.15
N ARG A 102 9.47 6.58 13.23
CA ARG A 102 10.17 5.64 12.35
C ARG A 102 9.15 4.71 11.68
N PRO A 103 9.44 4.25 10.46
CA PRO A 103 8.61 3.20 9.89
C PRO A 103 8.78 1.91 10.68
N VAL A 104 7.66 1.23 10.95
CA VAL A 104 7.69 -0.15 11.40
C VAL A 104 8.33 -1.00 10.30
N LEU A 105 9.30 -1.84 10.69
CA LEU A 105 9.88 -2.80 9.77
C LEU A 105 8.93 -4.00 9.65
N PRO A 106 8.73 -4.55 8.44
CA PRO A 106 7.95 -5.76 8.30
C PRO A 106 8.63 -6.89 9.06
N GLU A 107 7.85 -7.65 9.82
CA GLU A 107 8.35 -8.86 10.47
C GLU A 107 8.97 -9.78 9.40
N PRO A 108 10.23 -10.18 9.55
CA PRO A 108 10.86 -11.03 8.58
C PRO A 108 10.15 -12.38 8.56
N ALA A 109 9.66 -12.80 7.39
CA ALA A 109 9.13 -14.15 7.22
C ALA A 109 10.16 -15.18 7.70
N ALA A 110 9.69 -16.29 8.29
CA ALA A 110 10.57 -17.35 8.78
C ALA A 110 11.53 -17.88 7.69
N ASP A 111 11.09 -17.79 6.43
CA ASP A 111 11.84 -18.08 5.22
C ASP A 111 12.18 -16.82 4.42
N TRP A 112 12.53 -15.69 5.05
CA TRP A 112 12.76 -14.41 4.37
C TRP A 112 13.72 -14.49 3.17
N ARG A 113 14.68 -15.43 3.17
CA ARG A 113 15.56 -15.69 2.02
C ARG A 113 14.81 -16.22 0.79
N GLN A 114 13.73 -16.96 0.99
CA GLN A 114 12.81 -17.43 -0.05
C GLN A 114 11.70 -16.40 -0.33
N ALA A 115 11.26 -15.65 0.68
CA ALA A 115 10.24 -14.61 0.53
C ALA A 115 10.74 -13.32 -0.17
N LEU A 116 12.04 -13.00 -0.06
CA LEU A 116 12.68 -11.89 -0.77
C LEU A 116 13.18 -12.28 -2.18
N VAL A 117 12.89 -13.50 -2.64
CA VAL A 117 13.07 -13.85 -4.07
C VAL A 117 12.04 -13.04 -4.85
N PRO A 118 12.42 -12.29 -5.90
CA PRO A 118 11.51 -11.44 -6.66
C PRO A 118 10.24 -12.19 -7.03
N ALA A 119 9.10 -11.52 -6.79
CA ALA A 119 7.74 -12.03 -6.79
C ALA A 119 7.28 -12.55 -8.16
N ALA A 120 7.81 -13.69 -8.54
CA ALA A 120 7.41 -14.48 -9.68
C ALA A 120 6.53 -15.67 -9.28
N THR A 121 6.50 -16.03 -7.99
CA THR A 121 6.07 -17.39 -7.63
C THR A 121 5.19 -17.52 -6.39
N ARG A 122 4.84 -16.45 -5.66
CA ARG A 122 4.00 -16.64 -4.45
C ARG A 122 2.95 -15.55 -4.25
N ALA A 123 1.83 -15.72 -4.93
CA ALA A 123 0.54 -15.28 -4.44
C ALA A 123 0.08 -16.27 -3.35
N THR A 124 0.17 -15.88 -2.07
CA THR A 124 -0.74 -16.31 -0.99
C THR A 124 -0.40 -15.54 0.28
N GLY A 125 -1.14 -14.47 0.53
CA GLY A 125 -1.17 -13.73 1.79
C GLY A 125 -2.40 -12.84 1.75
N VAL A 126 -3.46 -13.24 2.44
CA VAL A 126 -4.76 -12.56 2.42
C VAL A 126 -4.65 -11.25 3.19
N ALA A 127 -4.13 -10.21 2.53
CA ALA A 127 -4.65 -8.87 2.76
C ALA A 127 -6.12 -8.92 2.31
N GLU A 128 -7.05 -8.50 3.15
CA GLU A 128 -8.46 -8.43 2.76
C GLU A 128 -8.59 -7.58 1.50
N ASN A 129 -8.94 -8.21 0.37
CA ASN A 129 -9.24 -7.52 -0.88
C ASN A 129 -10.36 -6.50 -0.62
N ARG A 130 -10.04 -5.23 -0.78
CA ARG A 130 -10.97 -4.10 -0.60
C ARG A 130 -11.65 -3.73 -1.91
N ILE A 131 -11.07 -4.10 -3.05
CA ILE A 131 -11.76 -4.04 -4.34
C ILE A 131 -12.65 -5.27 -4.45
N THR A 132 -13.95 -5.04 -4.42
CA THR A 132 -14.97 -6.09 -4.42
C THR A 132 -14.94 -6.87 -5.73
N GLU A 133 -15.33 -8.14 -5.68
CA GLU A 133 -15.50 -8.96 -6.88
C GLU A 133 -16.51 -8.34 -7.86
N VAL A 134 -17.51 -7.60 -7.35
CA VAL A 134 -18.48 -6.87 -8.17
C VAL A 134 -17.80 -5.80 -9.03
N THR A 135 -16.90 -5.01 -8.44
CA THR A 135 -16.11 -3.99 -9.16
C THR A 135 -15.17 -4.64 -10.17
N ARG A 136 -14.47 -5.72 -9.78
CA ARG A 136 -13.56 -6.46 -10.69
C ARG A 136 -14.30 -7.03 -11.90
N ARG A 137 -15.44 -7.68 -11.69
CA ARG A 137 -16.29 -8.20 -12.77
C ARG A 137 -16.77 -7.09 -13.68
N ARG A 138 -17.25 -5.97 -13.12
CA ARG A 138 -17.68 -4.83 -13.94
C ARG A 138 -16.56 -4.33 -14.86
N ILE A 139 -15.33 -4.26 -14.35
CA ILE A 139 -14.17 -3.85 -15.14
C ILE A 139 -13.84 -4.87 -16.23
N ILE A 140 -13.74 -6.14 -15.86
CA ILE A 140 -13.45 -7.24 -16.79
C ILE A 140 -14.52 -7.34 -17.89
N ASP A 141 -15.80 -7.29 -17.53
CA ASP A 141 -16.91 -7.36 -18.47
C ASP A 141 -16.88 -6.21 -19.47
N MET A 142 -16.55 -4.99 -19.01
CA MET A 142 -16.35 -3.86 -19.93
C MET A 142 -15.19 -4.11 -20.88
N LEU A 143 -14.03 -4.55 -20.37
CA LEU A 143 -12.87 -4.83 -21.22
C LEU A 143 -13.23 -5.83 -22.32
N LYS A 144 -13.93 -6.93 -21.96
CA LYS A 144 -14.44 -7.91 -22.92
C LYS A 144 -15.39 -7.31 -23.95
N LEU A 145 -16.32 -6.45 -23.52
CA LEU A 145 -17.31 -5.82 -24.41
C LEU A 145 -16.73 -4.73 -25.31
N SER A 146 -15.69 -4.03 -24.85
CA SER A 146 -15.06 -2.94 -25.60
C SER A 146 -14.30 -3.43 -26.84
N GLY A 147 -13.90 -4.71 -26.85
CA GLY A 147 -13.02 -5.27 -27.88
C GLY A 147 -11.60 -4.69 -27.85
N LEU A 148 -11.25 -3.87 -26.85
CA LEU A 148 -9.91 -3.34 -26.68
C LEU A 148 -8.98 -4.45 -26.19
N SER A 149 -7.83 -4.63 -26.85
CA SER A 149 -6.81 -5.55 -26.37
C SER A 149 -6.18 -5.04 -25.08
N TRP A 150 -6.12 -5.90 -24.07
CA TRP A 150 -5.51 -5.55 -22.79
C TRP A 150 -4.00 -5.32 -22.90
N TYR A 151 -3.34 -6.07 -23.79
CA TYR A 151 -1.92 -5.94 -24.12
C TYR A 151 -1.57 -4.78 -25.06
N GLY A 152 -2.56 -4.07 -25.61
CA GLY A 152 -2.34 -2.90 -26.48
C GLY A 152 -1.43 -3.20 -27.67
N ALA A 153 -0.30 -2.49 -27.76
CA ALA A 153 0.71 -2.61 -28.81
C ALA A 153 1.73 -3.75 -28.59
N LEU A 154 1.67 -4.43 -27.44
CA LEU A 154 2.54 -5.56 -27.11
C LEU A 154 1.85 -6.90 -27.43
N THR A 155 2.58 -7.99 -27.32
CA THR A 155 2.01 -9.33 -27.23
C THR A 155 1.49 -9.65 -25.83
N ASP A 156 0.66 -10.71 -25.72
CA ASP A 156 0.23 -11.27 -24.42
C ASP A 156 1.41 -11.51 -23.47
N ALA A 157 2.47 -12.16 -23.97
CA ALA A 157 3.66 -12.47 -23.18
C ALA A 157 4.44 -11.20 -22.79
N GLU A 158 4.75 -10.32 -23.75
CA GLU A 158 5.49 -9.07 -23.49
C GLU A 158 4.74 -8.16 -22.50
N PHE A 159 3.41 -8.13 -22.54
CA PHE A 159 2.62 -7.41 -21.53
C PHE A 159 2.74 -8.06 -20.16
N LEU A 160 2.51 -9.38 -20.07
CA LEU A 160 2.47 -10.08 -18.80
C LEU A 160 3.84 -10.15 -18.12
N GLU A 161 4.94 -10.22 -18.86
CA GLU A 161 6.31 -10.17 -18.33
C GLU A 161 6.62 -8.87 -17.58
N ARG A 162 5.87 -7.80 -17.84
CA ARG A 162 6.02 -6.52 -17.13
C ARG A 162 5.40 -6.54 -15.73
N ILE A 163 4.54 -7.53 -15.47
CA ILE A 163 3.80 -7.70 -14.21
C ILE A 163 4.30 -8.94 -13.45
N TYR A 164 4.56 -10.03 -14.17
CA TYR A 164 4.88 -11.35 -13.66
C TYR A 164 6.17 -11.89 -14.27
N ASP A 165 6.88 -12.77 -13.57
CA ASP A 165 7.98 -13.53 -14.15
C ASP A 165 7.44 -14.90 -14.59
N LEU A 166 7.04 -14.92 -15.87
CA LEU A 166 6.33 -16.04 -16.52
C LEU A 166 7.17 -17.33 -16.56
N GLY A 167 8.49 -17.20 -16.58
CA GLY A 167 9.44 -18.32 -16.54
C GLY A 167 9.45 -19.07 -15.21
N LYS A 168 8.85 -18.52 -14.14
CA LYS A 168 8.69 -19.20 -12.85
C LYS A 168 7.24 -19.51 -12.48
N LEU A 169 6.27 -19.04 -13.27
CA LEU A 169 4.89 -19.46 -13.10
C LEU A 169 4.71 -20.85 -13.71
N PRO A 170 4.07 -21.79 -13.00
CA PRO A 170 3.88 -23.13 -13.52
C PRO A 170 2.98 -23.12 -14.75
N SER A 171 3.25 -24.05 -15.64
CA SER A 171 2.35 -24.39 -16.73
C SER A 171 1.03 -24.99 -16.22
N THR A 172 -0.04 -24.74 -16.96
CA THR A 172 -1.33 -25.46 -16.85
C THR A 172 -1.44 -26.63 -17.83
N ASP A 173 -0.56 -26.69 -18.82
CA ASP A 173 -0.38 -27.79 -19.74
C ASP A 173 0.84 -28.64 -19.34
N SER A 174 0.60 -29.89 -18.95
CA SER A 174 1.65 -30.84 -18.55
C SER A 174 2.80 -31.04 -19.56
N ARG A 175 2.64 -30.61 -20.82
CA ARG A 175 3.68 -30.65 -21.86
C ARG A 175 4.76 -29.58 -21.70
N PHE A 176 4.48 -28.51 -20.96
CA PHE A 176 5.38 -27.38 -20.73
C PHE A 176 5.69 -27.21 -19.25
N GLU A 177 6.79 -26.54 -18.93
CA GLU A 177 7.20 -26.29 -17.55
C GLU A 177 6.65 -24.97 -17.01
N THR A 178 6.52 -23.96 -17.88
CA THR A 178 6.26 -22.57 -17.49
C THR A 178 5.04 -21.97 -18.18
N ALA A 179 4.46 -20.94 -17.56
CA ALA A 179 3.35 -20.19 -18.14
C ALA A 179 3.75 -19.46 -19.43
N GLU A 180 5.00 -19.03 -19.53
CA GLU A 180 5.58 -18.49 -20.76
C GLU A 180 5.46 -19.50 -21.92
N GLY A 181 5.81 -20.77 -21.67
CA GLY A 181 5.71 -21.85 -22.65
C GLY A 181 4.27 -22.07 -23.11
N ASP A 182 3.31 -22.06 -22.19
CA ASP A 182 1.88 -22.16 -22.52
C ASP A 182 1.43 -21.01 -23.42
N ILE A 183 1.73 -19.78 -23.03
CA ILE A 183 1.30 -18.58 -23.77
C ILE A 183 1.88 -18.60 -25.18
N TYR A 184 3.18 -18.90 -25.31
CA TYR A 184 3.82 -18.98 -26.63
C TYR A 184 3.18 -20.06 -27.50
N GLN A 185 2.94 -21.26 -26.93
CA GLN A 185 2.35 -22.34 -27.68
C GLN A 185 0.91 -22.03 -28.12
N HIS A 186 0.08 -21.55 -27.20
CA HIS A 186 -1.35 -21.43 -27.43
C HIS A 186 -1.77 -20.13 -28.13
N ARG A 187 -1.07 -19.02 -27.87
CA ARG A 187 -1.40 -17.72 -28.49
C ARG A 187 -0.66 -17.44 -29.78
N PHE A 188 0.49 -18.06 -30.03
CA PHE A 188 1.30 -17.81 -31.24
C PHE A 188 1.39 -19.00 -32.18
N ASN A 189 1.72 -20.19 -31.67
CA ASN A 189 1.89 -21.36 -32.55
C ASN A 189 0.55 -21.97 -32.98
N ASN A 190 -0.42 -22.03 -32.07
CA ASN A 190 -1.71 -22.68 -32.32
C ASN A 190 -2.87 -21.71 -32.57
N ASP A 191 -2.84 -20.53 -31.94
CA ASP A 191 -3.95 -19.57 -31.93
C ASP A 191 -5.28 -20.20 -31.47
N ASP A 192 -5.24 -20.97 -30.37
CA ASP A 192 -6.36 -21.78 -29.86
C ASP A 192 -6.90 -21.32 -28.50
N TRP A 193 -6.40 -20.19 -27.96
CA TRP A 193 -6.93 -19.51 -26.77
C TRP A 193 -7.73 -18.27 -27.14
N GLN A 194 -8.79 -17.99 -26.38
CA GLN A 194 -9.63 -16.80 -26.57
C GLN A 194 -8.87 -15.52 -26.19
N GLU A 195 -9.17 -14.37 -26.82
CA GLU A 195 -8.52 -13.07 -26.53
C GLU A 195 -8.57 -12.65 -25.05
N ASP A 196 -9.59 -13.12 -24.33
CA ASP A 196 -9.91 -12.75 -22.96
C ASP A 196 -9.52 -13.84 -21.94
N TRP A 197 -8.71 -14.83 -22.37
CA TRP A 197 -8.28 -15.99 -21.57
C TRP A 197 -7.71 -15.59 -20.20
N ILE A 198 -6.94 -14.48 -20.19
CA ILE A 198 -6.23 -13.95 -19.01
C ILE A 198 -7.18 -13.66 -17.84
N PHE A 199 -8.43 -13.27 -18.11
CA PHE A 199 -9.38 -12.92 -17.05
C PHE A 199 -9.95 -14.13 -16.31
N THR A 200 -9.71 -15.35 -16.82
CA THR A 200 -10.15 -16.61 -16.21
C THR A 200 -8.99 -17.50 -15.76
N ASP A 201 -7.76 -17.12 -16.08
CA ASP A 201 -6.58 -17.92 -15.76
C ASP A 201 -6.20 -17.78 -14.28
N ILE A 202 -6.18 -18.92 -13.60
CA ILE A 202 -5.96 -19.02 -12.15
C ILE A 202 -4.56 -18.63 -11.71
N ARG A 203 -3.57 -18.60 -12.61
CA ARG A 203 -2.18 -18.22 -12.27
C ARG A 203 -2.07 -16.72 -12.00
N PHE A 204 -2.89 -15.94 -12.69
CA PHE A 204 -2.92 -14.48 -12.58
C PHE A 204 -4.05 -14.01 -11.65
N ASP A 205 -5.15 -14.77 -11.60
CA ASP A 205 -6.28 -14.61 -10.69
C ASP A 205 -6.76 -13.16 -10.55
N LEU A 206 -7.01 -12.48 -11.67
CA LEU A 206 -7.45 -11.08 -11.66
C LEU A 206 -8.81 -10.86 -10.96
N LEU A 207 -9.61 -11.92 -10.85
CA LEU A 207 -10.93 -11.87 -10.24
C LEU A 207 -10.90 -11.97 -8.71
N ARG A 208 -10.06 -12.86 -8.14
CA ARG A 208 -10.04 -13.15 -6.69
C ARG A 208 -8.68 -12.95 -6.03
N GLY A 209 -7.63 -12.72 -6.80
CA GLY A 209 -6.28 -12.41 -6.35
C GLY A 209 -6.20 -11.01 -5.71
N SER A 210 -4.97 -10.61 -5.35
CA SER A 210 -4.74 -9.39 -4.59
C SER A 210 -5.22 -8.11 -5.30
N ASP A 211 -5.59 -7.09 -4.53
CA ASP A 211 -5.87 -5.74 -5.06
C ASP A 211 -4.66 -5.16 -5.80
N ASP A 212 -3.44 -5.38 -5.29
CA ASP A 212 -2.20 -4.90 -5.90
C ASP A 212 -1.98 -5.49 -7.29
N THR A 213 -2.17 -6.80 -7.46
CA THR A 213 -2.07 -7.49 -8.75
C THR A 213 -3.07 -6.90 -9.75
N PHE A 214 -4.31 -6.70 -9.32
CA PHE A 214 -5.36 -6.17 -10.17
C PHE A 214 -5.11 -4.71 -10.58
N LEU A 215 -4.75 -3.85 -9.62
CA LEU A 215 -4.44 -2.46 -9.89
C LEU A 215 -3.20 -2.32 -10.77
N ARG A 216 -2.17 -3.15 -10.57
CA ARG A 216 -0.98 -3.18 -11.42
C ARG A 216 -1.32 -3.60 -12.84
N PHE A 217 -2.19 -4.59 -13.03
CA PHE A 217 -2.68 -4.97 -14.35
C PHE A 217 -3.36 -3.80 -15.06
N LEU A 218 -4.30 -3.10 -14.40
CA LEU A 218 -4.99 -1.95 -14.99
C LEU A 218 -4.05 -0.76 -15.26
N ALA A 219 -3.09 -0.51 -14.37
CA ALA A 219 -2.08 0.52 -14.56
C ALA A 219 -1.15 0.21 -15.73
N GLU A 220 -0.74 -1.06 -15.88
CA GLU A 220 0.11 -1.49 -16.98
C GLU A 220 -0.62 -1.40 -18.32
N MET A 221 -1.93 -1.68 -18.36
CA MET A 221 -2.73 -1.45 -19.57
C MET A 221 -2.53 -0.02 -20.08
N VAL A 222 -2.64 0.99 -19.22
CA VAL A 222 -2.53 2.40 -19.63
C VAL A 222 -1.09 2.93 -19.70
N HIS A 223 -0.09 2.07 -19.56
CA HIS A 223 1.30 2.47 -19.66
C HIS A 223 1.64 2.91 -21.10
N PRO A 224 2.43 3.98 -21.34
CA PRO A 224 2.66 4.53 -22.68
C PRO A 224 3.34 3.58 -23.67
N VAL A 225 4.08 2.58 -23.19
CA VAL A 225 4.64 1.50 -24.04
C VAL A 225 3.58 0.50 -24.48
N VAL A 226 2.57 0.26 -23.64
CA VAL A 226 1.45 -0.65 -23.93
C VAL A 226 0.42 0.05 -24.80
N ARG A 227 0.08 1.30 -24.47
CA ARG A 227 -0.95 2.06 -25.18
C ARG A 227 -0.49 3.49 -25.46
N PRO A 228 0.07 3.77 -26.64
CA PRO A 228 0.58 5.10 -26.99
C PRO A 228 -0.52 6.11 -27.36
N ASP A 229 -1.74 5.67 -27.69
CA ASP A 229 -2.86 6.59 -27.95
C ASP A 229 -3.41 7.16 -26.64
N THR A 230 -3.18 8.46 -26.44
CA THR A 230 -3.60 9.16 -25.22
C THR A 230 -5.12 9.21 -25.05
N LYS A 231 -5.89 9.17 -26.15
CA LYS A 231 -7.37 9.19 -26.06
C LYS A 231 -7.91 7.85 -25.57
N GLU A 232 -7.30 6.75 -26.01
CA GLU A 232 -7.67 5.42 -25.48
C GLU A 232 -7.29 5.30 -24.00
N VAL A 233 -6.13 5.84 -23.62
CA VAL A 233 -5.71 5.91 -22.22
C VAL A 233 -6.70 6.73 -21.38
N GLU A 234 -7.09 7.91 -21.83
CA GLU A 234 -8.10 8.75 -21.16
C GLU A 234 -9.42 8.00 -20.98
N HIS A 235 -9.91 7.33 -22.03
CA HIS A 235 -11.15 6.57 -21.97
C HIS A 235 -11.09 5.40 -20.97
N LEU A 236 -9.98 4.65 -20.95
CA LEU A 236 -9.78 3.57 -20.00
C LEU A 236 -9.69 4.08 -18.56
N LEU A 237 -8.98 5.19 -18.33
CA LEU A 237 -8.87 5.80 -17.00
C LEU A 237 -10.21 6.29 -16.47
N GLU A 238 -11.03 6.92 -17.31
CA GLU A 238 -12.39 7.33 -16.94
C GLU A 238 -13.20 6.13 -16.46
N PHE A 239 -13.21 5.06 -17.26
CA PHE A 239 -13.96 3.86 -16.92
C PHE A 239 -13.42 3.14 -15.67
N PHE A 240 -12.10 2.93 -15.58
CA PHE A 240 -11.48 2.29 -14.43
C PHE A 240 -11.81 3.06 -13.16
N ASN A 241 -11.68 4.39 -13.18
CA ASN A 241 -11.92 5.22 -12.01
C ASN A 241 -13.41 5.34 -11.64
N GLU A 242 -14.33 5.28 -12.61
CA GLU A 242 -15.77 5.21 -12.31
C GLU A 242 -16.12 3.92 -11.53
N ALA A 243 -15.51 2.79 -11.92
CA ALA A 243 -15.73 1.52 -11.25
C ALA A 243 -15.01 1.45 -9.89
N LEU A 244 -13.70 1.71 -9.87
CA LEU A 244 -12.84 1.63 -8.69
C LEU A 244 -13.23 2.64 -7.60
N GLY A 245 -13.79 3.80 -7.98
CA GLY A 245 -14.21 4.82 -7.03
C GLY A 245 -15.24 4.34 -6.01
N ARG A 246 -16.06 3.34 -6.37
CA ARG A 246 -17.03 2.72 -5.44
C ARG A 246 -16.35 1.98 -4.27
N ASP A 247 -15.13 1.50 -4.50
CA ASP A 247 -14.33 0.78 -3.52
C ASP A 247 -13.21 1.67 -2.96
N SER A 248 -13.28 2.99 -3.17
CA SER A 248 -12.29 3.98 -2.74
C SER A 248 -10.89 3.78 -3.35
N TYR A 249 -10.83 3.38 -4.62
CA TYR A 249 -9.59 3.28 -5.40
C TYR A 249 -9.63 4.13 -6.66
N SER A 250 -8.45 4.48 -7.18
CA SER A 250 -8.27 5.08 -8.50
C SER A 250 -6.94 4.65 -9.13
N ILE A 251 -6.88 4.62 -10.46
CA ILE A 251 -5.65 4.65 -11.25
C ILE A 251 -5.30 6.13 -11.49
N ALA A 252 -4.17 6.56 -10.93
CA ALA A 252 -3.73 7.96 -10.99
C ALA A 252 -2.29 8.06 -11.48
N ALA A 253 -1.96 9.18 -12.14
CA ALA A 253 -0.60 9.45 -12.57
C ALA A 253 0.31 9.62 -11.35
N VAL A 254 1.43 8.90 -11.34
CA VAL A 254 2.40 8.91 -10.24
C VAL A 254 3.78 9.42 -10.65
N ASP A 255 4.12 9.32 -11.93
CA ASP A 255 5.40 9.80 -12.46
C ASP A 255 5.29 10.00 -13.99
N ARG A 256 6.41 10.24 -14.67
CA ARG A 256 6.48 10.37 -16.13
C ARG A 256 7.72 9.68 -16.70
N ILE A 257 7.57 9.07 -17.87
CA ILE A 257 8.67 8.55 -18.69
C ILE A 257 8.69 9.25 -20.04
N SER A 258 9.82 9.86 -20.41
CA SER A 258 9.97 10.60 -21.67
C SER A 258 8.87 11.64 -21.93
N GLY A 259 8.35 12.24 -20.86
CA GLY A 259 7.26 13.22 -20.94
C GLY A 259 5.85 12.61 -20.96
N PHE A 260 5.69 11.30 -21.00
CA PHE A 260 4.39 10.61 -20.91
C PHE A 260 4.09 10.19 -19.46
N PRO A 261 2.84 10.31 -18.98
CA PRO A 261 2.48 9.91 -17.63
C PRO A 261 2.57 8.38 -17.46
N ILE A 262 3.03 7.95 -16.27
CA ILE A 262 2.85 6.59 -15.80
C ILE A 262 1.87 6.58 -14.62
N TYR A 263 1.10 5.50 -14.52
CA TYR A 263 -0.02 5.41 -13.60
C TYR A 263 0.19 4.29 -12.58
N ALA A 264 -0.44 4.43 -11.42
CA ALA A 264 -0.53 3.36 -10.42
C ALA A 264 -1.87 3.43 -9.69
N GLY A 265 -2.26 2.30 -9.09
CA GLY A 265 -3.39 2.25 -8.18
C GLY A 265 -3.11 3.01 -6.88
N ARG A 266 -4.08 3.81 -6.43
CA ARG A 266 -4.05 4.49 -5.13
C ARG A 266 -5.41 4.43 -4.47
N ARG A 267 -5.42 4.48 -3.13
CA ARG A 267 -6.65 4.72 -2.39
C ARG A 267 -7.09 6.18 -2.53
N ILE A 268 -8.39 6.38 -2.67
CA ILE A 268 -9.03 7.69 -2.55
C ILE A 268 -9.38 7.84 -1.07
N PRO A 269 -8.85 8.85 -0.36
CA PRO A 269 -9.32 9.16 0.99
C PRO A 269 -10.82 9.46 0.92
N VAL A 270 -11.63 8.76 1.73
CA VAL A 270 -13.04 9.11 1.89
C VAL A 270 -13.05 10.51 2.50
N ALA A 271 -13.48 11.52 1.72
CA ALA A 271 -13.65 12.86 2.26
C ALA A 271 -14.67 12.80 3.40
N SER A 272 -14.26 13.19 4.61
CA SER A 272 -15.21 13.42 5.70
C SER A 272 -16.26 14.46 5.24
N PRO A 273 -17.54 14.38 5.66
CA PRO A 273 -18.61 15.28 5.22
C PRO A 273 -18.42 16.78 5.55
N ALA A 274 -17.26 17.22 6.03
CA ALA A 274 -17.02 18.57 6.51
C ALA A 274 -16.65 19.61 5.43
N SER A 275 -16.62 19.26 4.13
CA SER A 275 -16.18 20.20 3.07
C SER A 275 -17.30 20.76 2.18
N LEU A 276 -18.59 20.60 2.53
CA LEU A 276 -19.71 21.13 1.74
C LEU A 276 -20.28 22.48 2.24
N THR A 277 -19.66 23.16 3.21
CA THR A 277 -20.12 24.48 3.69
C THR A 277 -19.09 25.58 3.49
N ALA A 278 -18.67 25.83 2.24
CA ALA A 278 -17.93 27.06 1.93
C ALA A 278 -18.07 27.48 0.45
N ARG A 279 -19.28 27.44 -0.13
CA ARG A 279 -19.62 28.24 -1.32
C ARG A 279 -21.07 28.67 -1.25
N ASP A 280 -21.31 29.70 -0.43
CA ASP A 280 -22.37 30.68 -0.65
C ASP A 280 -22.04 31.92 0.18
N ARG A 281 -21.38 32.88 -0.47
CA ARG A 281 -21.43 34.31 -0.18
C ARG A 281 -21.28 35.08 -1.48
#